data_AF-A0A0A8ZSK5-F1
#
_entry.id   AF-A0A0A8ZSK5-F1
#
_cell.length_a   1.000
_cell.length_b   1.000
_cell.length_c   1.000
_cell.angle_alpha   90.00
_cell.angle_beta   90.00
_cell.angle_gamma   90.00
#
_symmetry.space_group_name_H-M   'P 1'
#
loop_
_entity.id
_entity.type
_entity.pdbx_description
1 polymer ?
#
loop_
_entity_poly.entity_id
_entity_poly.type
_entity_poly.pdbx_seq_one_letter_code
_entity_poly.pdbx_strand_id
1 'polypeptide(L)' 'MISSYATSGEMEAARSLFDQMDRKDVVSWTAMVSAYAKIGDLESAKLLVDQMPVKNLVSWNAMI' A
#
# COMPACT_ATOMS: atom_id res chain seq x y z
N MET A 1 -8.70 -16.11 14.62
CA MET A 1 -7.44 -15.57 15.17
C MET A 1 -6.49 -15.31 14.01
N ILE A 2 -6.58 -14.15 13.34
CA ILE A 2 -5.76 -13.79 12.16
C ILE A 2 -4.79 -12.65 12.54
N SER A 3 -4.28 -12.71 13.77
CA SER A 3 -3.52 -11.64 14.40
C SER A 3 -2.02 -11.95 14.50
N SER A 4 -1.43 -12.66 13.52
CA SER A 4 0.03 -12.93 13.56
C SER A 4 0.79 -12.90 12.23
N TYR A 5 0.17 -12.59 11.09
CA TYR A 5 0.90 -12.36 9.82
C TYR A 5 1.46 -10.94 9.72
N ALA A 6 1.98 -10.44 10.85
CA ALA A 6 2.61 -9.15 10.99
C ALA A 6 3.95 -9.35 11.72
N THR A 7 4.62 -10.47 11.45
CA THR A 7 6.03 -10.61 11.79
C THR A 7 6.80 -9.80 10.77
N SER A 8 7.69 -8.93 11.26
CA SER A 8 8.40 -7.91 10.48
C SER A 8 9.08 -8.42 9.21
N GLY A 9 9.42 -9.72 9.14
CA GLY A 9 10.00 -10.36 7.95
C GLY A 9 9.03 -10.51 6.76
N GLU A 10 7.72 -10.62 7.00
CA GLU A 10 6.73 -10.66 5.90
C GLU A 10 6.53 -9.28 5.27
N MET A 11 6.77 -8.21 6.04
CA MET A 11 6.62 -6.86 5.53
C MET A 11 7.72 -6.47 4.54
N GLU A 12 8.97 -6.87 4.81
CA GLU A 12 10.08 -6.68 3.87
C GLU A 12 9.86 -7.47 2.58
N ALA A 13 9.39 -8.72 2.69
CA ALA A 13 9.04 -9.53 1.52
C ALA A 13 7.90 -8.90 0.71
N ALA A 14 6.83 -8.45 1.39
CA ALA A 14 5.72 -7.74 0.74
C ALA A 14 6.19 -6.45 0.05
N ARG A 15 7.09 -5.69 0.68
CA ARG A 15 7.67 -4.48 0.10
C ARG A 15 8.54 -4.77 -1.12
N SER A 16 9.37 -5.80 -1.06
CA SER A 16 10.21 -6.22 -2.19
C SER A 16 9.36 -6.68 -3.38
N LEU A 17 8.33 -7.49 -3.14
CA LEU A 17 7.37 -7.90 -4.17
C LEU A 17 6.65 -6.69 -4.75
N PHE A 18 6.17 -5.79 -3.89
CA PHE A 18 5.51 -4.56 -4.31
C PHE A 18 6.44 -3.71 -5.18
N ASP A 19 7.69 -3.50 -4.79
CA ASP A 19 8.65 -2.69 -5.56
C ASP A 19 8.98 -3.32 -6.92
N GLN A 20 9.02 -4.65 -7.02
CA GLN A 20 9.20 -5.41 -8.26
C GLN A 20 7.97 -5.39 -9.20
N MET A 21 6.80 -4.94 -8.75
CA MET A 21 5.63 -4.83 -9.62
C MET A 21 5.79 -3.65 -10.59
N ASP A 22 5.89 -3.97 -11.88
CA ASP A 22 5.89 -2.98 -12.98
C ASP A 22 4.58 -2.18 -13.06
N ARG A 23 3.46 -2.79 -12.63
CA ARG A 23 2.14 -2.14 -12.54
C ARG A 23 1.51 -2.42 -11.18
N LYS A 24 1.51 -1.40 -10.32
CA LYS A 24 0.86 -1.42 -9.00
C LYS A 24 -0.58 -0.96 -9.14
N ASP A 25 -1.53 -1.85 -8.86
CA ASP A 25 -2.95 -1.52 -8.83
C ASP A 25 -3.37 -0.96 -7.46
N VAL A 26 -4.57 -0.38 -7.40
CA VAL A 26 -5.12 0.21 -6.16
C VAL A 26 -5.22 -0.84 -5.05
N VAL A 27 -5.45 -2.10 -5.40
CA VAL A 27 -5.52 -3.22 -4.45
C VAL A 27 -4.14 -3.49 -3.82
N SER A 28 -3.06 -3.49 -4.60
CA SER A 28 -1.69 -3.68 -4.10
C SER A 28 -1.27 -2.55 -3.16
N TRP A 29 -1.59 -1.31 -3.51
CA TRP A 29 -1.34 -0.15 -2.63
C TRP A 29 -2.12 -0.25 -1.32
N THR A 30 -3.42 -0.54 -1.38
CA THR A 30 -4.26 -0.66 -0.16
C THR A 30 -3.87 -1.83 0.72
N ALA A 31 -3.41 -2.95 0.14
CA ALA A 31 -2.85 -4.08 0.87
C ALA A 31 -1.59 -3.69 1.64
N MET A 32 -0.64 -3.00 1.00
CA MET A 32 0.60 -2.53 1.64
C MET A 32 0.32 -1.52 2.76
N VAL A 33 -0.56 -0.55 2.53
CA VAL A 33 -0.97 0.45 3.53
C VAL A 33 -1.61 -0.22 4.75
N SER A 34 -2.50 -1.20 4.52
CA SER A 34 -3.13 -1.96 5.60
C SER A 34 -2.12 -2.80 6.39
N ALA A 35 -1.11 -3.34 5.72
CA ALA A 35 -0.03 -4.09 6.37
C ALA A 35 0.83 -3.18 7.25
N TYR A 36 1.26 -2.00 6.75
CA TYR A 36 1.97 -0.99 7.52
C TYR A 36 1.15 -0.49 8.72
N ALA A 37 -0.15 -0.24 8.54
CA ALA A 37 -1.03 0.17 9.64
C ALA A 37 -1.16 -0.90 10.73
N LYS A 38 -1.15 -2.19 10.37
CA LYS A 38 -1.22 -3.32 11.32
C LYS A 38 0.04 -3.48 12.17
N ILE A 39 1.21 -3.16 11.63
CA ILE A 39 2.47 -3.17 12.40
C ILE A 39 2.70 -1.87 13.19
N GLY A 40 1.78 -0.90 13.08
CA GLY A 40 1.86 0.40 13.76
C GLY A 40 2.73 1.43 13.05
N ASP A 41 3.26 1.12 11.86
CA ASP A 41 4.06 2.03 11.05
C ASP A 41 3.15 2.90 10.17
N LEU A 42 2.50 3.86 10.80
CA LEU A 42 1.60 4.80 10.15
C LEU A 42 2.33 5.77 9.21
N GLU A 43 3.63 5.99 9.41
CA GLU A 43 4.44 6.88 8.59
C GLU A 43 4.68 6.26 7.22
N SER A 44 5.14 5.01 7.16
CA SER A 44 5.29 4.27 5.90
C SER A 44 3.97 4.06 5.18
N ALA A 45 2.89 3.79 5.92
CA ALA A 45 1.54 3.70 5.37
C ALA A 45 1.14 5.00 4.65
N LYS A 46 1.35 6.16 5.29
CA LYS A 46 1.03 7.46 4.71
C LYS A 46 1.88 7.78 3.49
N LEU A 47 3.18 7.49 3.55
CA LEU A 47 4.11 7.71 2.45
C LEU A 47 3.73 6.89 1.20
N LEU A 48 3.24 5.66 1.38
CA LEU A 48 2.70 4.87 0.28
C LEU A 48 1.42 5.48 -0.30
N VAL A 49 0.49 5.94 0.53
CA VAL A 49 -0.74 6.60 0.05
C VAL A 49 -0.41 7.85 -0.77
N ASP A 50 0.58 8.63 -0.35
CA ASP A 50 1.03 9.83 -1.07
C ASP A 50 1.75 9.49 -2.38
N GLN A 51 2.43 8.34 -2.46
CA GLN A 51 3.07 7.85 -3.68
C GLN A 51 2.12 7.19 -4.68
N MET A 52 0.85 6.92 -4.30
CA MET A 52 -0.13 6.36 -5.22
C MET A 52 -0.32 7.30 -6.42
N PRO A 53 0.08 6.89 -7.64
CA PRO A 53 -0.07 7.73 -8.84
C PRO A 53 -1.55 7.92 -9.23
N VAL A 54 -2.43 7.10 -8.67
CA VAL A 54 -3.88 7.11 -8.89
C VAL A 54 -4.57 7.70 -7.67
N LYS A 55 -4.49 9.02 -7.50
CA LYS A 55 -5.69 9.78 -7.16
C LYS A 55 -6.49 9.84 -8.46
N ASN A 56 -7.25 8.78 -8.73
CA ASN A 56 -7.99 8.51 -9.97
C ASN A 56 -8.01 9.69 -10.97
N LEU A 57 -7.41 9.55 -12.15
CA LEU A 57 -7.67 10.50 -13.26
C LEU A 57 -9.18 10.59 -13.57
N VAL A 58 -9.95 9.56 -13.18
CA VAL A 58 -11.42 9.56 -13.16
C VAL A 58 -12.01 10.57 -12.14
N SER A 59 -11.32 10.88 -11.04
CA SER A 59 -11.75 11.93 -10.08
C SER A 59 -11.48 13.35 -10.55
N TRP A 60 -10.51 13.56 -11.46
CA TRP A 60 -10.32 14.86 -12.13
C TRP A 60 -11.24 15.01 -13.35
N ASN A 61 -11.49 13.94 -14.10
CA ASN A 61 -12.40 13.98 -15.25
C ASN A 61 -13.89 14.04 -14.87
N ALA A 62 -14.26 13.67 -13.64
CA ALA A 62 -15.60 13.88 -13.09
C ALA A 62 -15.84 15.33 -12.64
N MET A 63 -14.84 16.21 -12.77
CA MET A 63 -14.88 17.62 -12.40
C MET A 63 -14.97 18.56 -13.62
N ILE A 64 -15.28 18.00 -14.81
CA ILE A 64 -15.68 18.74 -16.02
C ILE A 64 -17.16 18.49 -16.29
#